data_AF-A0A6G3X878-F1
#
_entry.id   AF-A0A6G3X878-F1
#
_cell.length_a   1.000
_cell.length_b   1.000
_cell.length_c   1.000
_cell.angle_alpha   90.00
_cell.angle_beta   90.00
_cell.angle_gamma   90.00
#
_symmetry.space_group_name_H-M   'P 1'
#
loop_
_entity.id
_entity.type
_entity.pdbx_description
1 polymer ?
#
loop_
_entity_poly.entity_id
_entity_poly.type
_entity_poly.pdbx_seq_one_letter_code
_entity_poly.pdbx_strand_id
1 'polypeptide(L)'
;NRAIAIGLSAAVVAGLVAFGSYLLLENSEANEKSTDASAAQDGKHPGGHGDSHGDASGGAIEGLKSWDAAKLGRNHVAGSVDYPMKPPVGGDHNQSWMNCDGDVYEKALPDVNAVHSLEHG
;
A
#
# COMPACT_ATOMS: atom_id res chain seq x y z
N ASN A 1 2.23 -56.43 6.70
CA ASN A 1 1.29 -55.45 6.10
C ASN A 1 1.76 -53.99 6.18
N ARG A 2 3.05 -53.67 5.91
CA ARG A 2 3.51 -52.27 5.80
C ARG A 2 3.54 -51.80 4.34
N ALA A 3 3.87 -52.69 3.41
CA ALA A 3 3.85 -52.41 1.97
C ALA A 3 2.46 -52.02 1.44
N ILE A 4 1.39 -52.65 1.96
CA ILE A 4 0.01 -52.33 1.58
C ILE A 4 -0.39 -50.93 2.06
N ALA A 5 -0.03 -50.56 3.30
CA ALA A 5 -0.33 -49.23 3.85
C ALA A 5 0.43 -48.10 3.12
N ILE A 6 1.70 -48.34 2.76
CA ILE A 6 2.51 -47.38 1.99
C ILE A 6 1.95 -47.24 0.56
N GLY A 7 1.55 -48.34 -0.08
CA GLY A 7 0.94 -48.31 -1.40
C GLY A 7 -0.38 -47.55 -1.44
N LEU A 8 -1.25 -47.75 -0.45
CA LEU A 8 -2.52 -47.01 -0.34
C LEU A 8 -2.28 -45.52 -0.11
N SER A 9 -1.30 -45.16 0.73
CA SER A 9 -0.99 -43.74 1.01
C SER A 9 -0.46 -43.03 -0.24
N ALA A 10 0.41 -43.68 -1.01
CA ALA A 10 0.92 -43.13 -2.26
C ALA A 10 -0.19 -42.90 -3.29
N ALA A 11 -1.16 -43.82 -3.39
CA ALA A 11 -2.31 -43.67 -4.29
C ALA A 11 -3.24 -42.50 -3.89
N VAL A 12 -3.47 -42.29 -2.59
CA VAL A 12 -4.28 -41.16 -2.10
C VAL A 12 -3.60 -39.83 -2.41
N VAL A 13 -2.29 -39.71 -2.16
CA VAL A 13 -1.55 -38.46 -2.44
C VAL A 13 -1.54 -38.17 -3.94
N ALA A 14 -1.29 -39.17 -4.79
CA ALA A 14 -1.34 -39.00 -6.24
C ALA A 14 -2.74 -38.58 -6.72
N GLY A 15 -3.80 -39.14 -6.15
CA GLY A 15 -5.19 -38.77 -6.44
C GLY A 15 -5.52 -37.33 -6.05
N LEU A 16 -5.07 -36.88 -4.87
CA LEU A 16 -5.30 -35.50 -4.40
C LEU A 16 -4.56 -34.47 -5.24
N VAL A 17 -3.32 -34.76 -5.67
CA VAL A 17 -2.56 -33.86 -6.54
C VAL A 17 -3.21 -33.78 -7.92
N ALA A 18 -3.58 -34.91 -8.52
CA ALA A 18 -4.26 -34.92 -9.82
C ALA A 18 -5.62 -34.20 -9.77
N PHE A 19 -6.42 -34.44 -8.74
CA PHE A 19 -7.72 -33.79 -8.56
C PHE A 19 -7.58 -32.28 -8.29
N GLY A 20 -6.63 -31.89 -7.44
CA GLY A 20 -6.34 -30.49 -7.17
C GLY A 20 -5.87 -29.73 -8.41
N SER A 21 -4.97 -30.33 -9.21
CA SER A 21 -4.53 -29.75 -10.49
C SER A 21 -5.66 -29.67 -11.51
N TYR A 22 -6.53 -30.69 -11.60
CA TYR A 22 -7.68 -30.69 -12.50
C TYR A 22 -8.68 -29.58 -12.14
N LEU A 23 -9.03 -29.42 -10.86
CA LEU A 23 -9.89 -28.31 -10.42
C LEU A 23 -9.27 -26.94 -10.67
N LEU A 24 -7.95 -26.78 -10.50
CA LEU A 24 -7.26 -25.51 -10.76
C LEU A 24 -7.25 -25.19 -12.27
N LEU A 25 -7.04 -26.20 -13.12
CA LEU A 25 -7.12 -26.04 -14.58
C LEU A 25 -8.56 -25.72 -15.01
N GLU A 26 -9.58 -26.44 -14.51
CA GLU A 26 -11.01 -26.15 -14.75
C GLU A 26 -11.41 -24.72 -14.31
N ASN A 27 -10.90 -24.25 -13.17
CA ASN A 27 -11.10 -22.87 -12.72
C ASN A 27 -10.33 -21.84 -13.56
N SER A 28 -9.26 -22.26 -14.25
CA SER A 28 -8.52 -21.40 -15.18
C SER A 28 -9.30 -21.30 -16.50
N GLU A 29 -9.72 -22.43 -17.08
CA GLU A 29 -10.49 -22.47 -18.32
C GLU A 29 -11.89 -21.82 -18.21
N ALA A 30 -12.51 -21.82 -17.01
CA ALA A 30 -13.70 -21.03 -16.71
C ALA A 30 -13.43 -19.52 -16.52
N ASN A 31 -12.20 -19.14 -16.18
CA ASN A 31 -11.76 -17.75 -16.05
C ASN A 31 -11.42 -17.13 -17.41
N GLU A 32 -10.94 -17.91 -18.40
CA GLU A 32 -10.71 -17.40 -19.76
C GLU A 32 -12.02 -17.03 -20.48
N LYS A 33 -13.16 -17.66 -20.16
CA LYS A 33 -14.50 -17.26 -20.64
C LYS A 33 -15.18 -16.22 -19.75
N SER A 34 -14.43 -15.63 -18.82
CA SER A 34 -14.80 -14.46 -18.02
C SER A 34 -13.76 -13.36 -18.16
N THR A 35 -12.97 -13.36 -19.25
CA THR A 35 -12.04 -12.26 -19.57
C THR A 35 -12.74 -10.99 -20.07
N ASP A 36 -14.08 -10.97 -20.10
CA ASP A 36 -14.91 -9.76 -20.27
C ASP A 36 -15.69 -9.37 -19.00
N ALA A 37 -15.52 -10.07 -17.87
CA ALA A 37 -16.28 -9.80 -16.65
C ALA A 37 -15.52 -10.13 -15.36
N SER A 38 -14.29 -9.63 -15.25
CA SER A 38 -13.70 -9.14 -14.00
C SER A 38 -12.53 -8.22 -14.35
N ALA A 39 -12.81 -7.21 -15.18
CA ALA A 39 -12.21 -5.93 -14.94
C ALA A 39 -12.61 -5.57 -13.50
N ALA A 40 -11.72 -5.81 -12.54
CA ALA A 40 -11.76 -5.09 -11.29
C ALA A 40 -11.74 -3.62 -11.71
N GLN A 41 -12.92 -3.02 -11.75
CA GLN A 41 -13.09 -1.58 -11.67
C GLN A 41 -12.66 -1.19 -10.26
N ASP A 42 -11.37 -1.36 -9.96
CA ASP A 42 -10.71 -0.45 -9.06
C ASP A 42 -10.82 0.86 -9.80
N GLY A 43 -11.81 1.65 -9.37
CA GLY A 43 -12.11 2.95 -9.92
C GLY A 43 -10.79 3.68 -10.04
N LYS A 44 -10.29 3.73 -11.27
CA LYS A 44 -9.19 4.58 -11.68
C LYS A 44 -9.72 5.96 -11.40
N HIS A 45 -9.51 6.44 -10.18
CA HIS A 45 -9.80 7.79 -9.81
C HIS A 45 -9.10 8.61 -10.90
N PRO A 46 -9.82 9.35 -11.74
CA PRO A 46 -9.18 10.29 -12.64
C PRO A 46 -8.76 11.49 -11.79
N GLY A 47 -8.02 11.23 -10.71
CA GLY A 47 -7.13 12.20 -10.12
C GLY A 47 -5.94 12.19 -11.02
N GLY A 48 -6.07 12.90 -12.15
CA GLY A 48 -4.87 13.44 -12.75
C GLY A 48 -4.16 14.18 -11.63
N HIS A 49 -3.01 13.68 -11.20
CA HIS A 49 -1.96 14.54 -10.69
C HIS A 49 -1.47 15.36 -11.89
N GLY A 50 -2.38 16.21 -12.40
CA GLY A 50 -1.98 17.44 -13.02
C GLY A 50 -1.35 18.22 -11.89
N ASP A 51 -0.04 18.38 -12.00
CA ASP A 51 0.72 19.60 -11.79
C ASP A 51 -0.09 20.88 -12.08
N SER A 52 -1.20 21.06 -11.36
CA SER A 52 -1.91 22.30 -11.26
C SER A 52 -1.20 23.09 -10.17
N HIS A 53 -0.07 23.69 -10.54
CA HIS A 53 0.33 24.99 -9.99
C HIS A 53 -0.68 26.06 -10.46
N GLY A 54 -1.98 25.76 -10.33
CA GLY A 54 -3.08 26.64 -10.64
C GLY A 54 -3.32 27.50 -9.41
N ASP A 55 -2.93 28.77 -9.52
CA ASP A 55 -3.38 29.87 -8.68
C ASP A 55 -4.77 29.57 -8.10
N ALA A 56 -4.84 29.39 -6.78
CA ALA A 56 -6.08 29.24 -6.05
C ALA A 56 -6.84 30.58 -6.07
N SER A 57 -7.41 30.94 -7.22
CA SER A 57 -8.25 32.13 -7.41
C SER A 57 -9.64 31.98 -6.77
N GLY A 58 -9.87 30.93 -5.97
CA GLY A 58 -11.10 30.67 -5.23
C GLY A 58 -10.99 31.12 -3.77
N GLY A 59 -10.77 32.42 -3.53
CA GLY A 59 -10.76 33.02 -2.18
C GLY A 59 -9.59 32.56 -1.30
N ALA A 60 -8.80 33.51 -0.79
CA ALA A 60 -7.74 33.18 0.15
C ALA A 60 -8.33 32.54 1.42
N ILE A 61 -7.95 31.29 1.71
CA ILE A 61 -8.25 30.65 2.99
C ILE A 61 -7.30 31.24 4.03
N GLU A 62 -7.84 31.87 5.06
CA GLU A 62 -7.05 32.46 6.14
C GLU A 62 -6.18 31.37 6.81
N GLY A 63 -4.88 31.60 6.87
CA GLY A 63 -3.92 30.66 7.46
C GLY A 63 -3.43 29.54 6.54
N LEU A 64 -3.94 29.43 5.30
CA LEU A 64 -3.37 28.51 4.31
C LEU A 64 -1.94 28.92 3.99
N LYS A 65 -1.04 27.95 4.07
CA LYS A 65 0.37 28.11 3.73
C LYS A 65 0.73 27.05 2.68
N SER A 66 1.61 27.43 1.78
CA SER A 66 2.16 26.54 0.76
C SER A 66 3.68 26.54 0.88
N TRP A 67 4.28 25.39 0.57
CA TRP A 67 5.71 25.19 0.58
C TRP A 67 6.15 24.69 -0.79
N ASP A 68 7.35 25.11 -1.18
CA ASP A 68 7.98 24.61 -2.40
C ASP A 68 8.48 23.19 -2.13
N ALA A 69 7.81 22.20 -2.71
CA ALA A 69 8.13 20.79 -2.52
C ALA A 69 9.57 20.46 -2.95
N ALA A 70 10.14 21.18 -3.92
CA ALA A 70 11.52 20.96 -4.36
C ALA A 70 12.55 21.37 -3.29
N LYS A 71 12.14 22.15 -2.28
CA LYS A 71 12.98 22.54 -1.14
C LYS A 71 12.81 21.64 0.08
N LEU A 72 11.89 20.69 0.02
CA LEU A 72 11.70 19.68 1.06
C LEU A 72 12.50 18.43 0.67
N GLY A 73 13.36 17.97 1.58
CA GLY A 73 14.06 16.70 1.42
C GLY A 73 13.08 15.52 1.36
N ARG A 74 13.56 14.35 0.94
CA ARG A 74 12.76 13.11 0.87
C ARG A 74 13.57 11.88 1.26
N ASN A 75 14.68 12.08 1.96
CA ASN A 75 15.57 10.99 2.31
C ASN A 75 15.08 10.30 3.58
N HIS A 76 15.28 8.99 3.62
CA HIS A 76 15.15 8.24 4.86
C HIS A 76 16.39 8.44 5.75
N VAL A 77 16.16 8.81 7.00
CA VAL A 77 17.20 9.01 8.00
C VAL A 77 16.86 8.25 9.28
N ALA A 78 17.90 7.77 9.99
CA ALA A 78 17.70 7.01 11.23
C ALA A 78 17.44 7.90 12.47
N GLY A 79 17.75 9.20 12.38
CA GLY A 79 17.77 10.12 13.53
C GLY A 79 16.66 11.18 13.52
N SER A 80 16.79 12.14 14.43
CA SER A 80 15.94 13.33 14.48
C SER A 80 16.26 14.28 13.33
N VAL A 81 15.25 15.02 12.89
CA VAL A 81 15.36 16.08 11.87
C VAL A 81 14.78 17.36 12.44
N ASP A 82 15.50 18.47 12.25
CA ASP A 82 15.00 19.80 12.57
C ASP A 82 14.21 20.33 11.37
N TYR A 83 12.91 20.54 11.56
CA TYR A 83 12.03 21.06 10.52
C TYR A 83 11.87 22.58 10.64
N PRO A 84 11.83 23.32 9.52
CA PRO A 84 11.68 24.77 9.55
C PRO A 84 10.24 25.24 9.86
N MET A 85 9.30 24.30 10.02
CA MET A 85 7.89 24.56 10.31
C MET A 85 7.30 23.51 11.26
N LYS A 86 6.22 23.88 11.95
CA LYS A 86 5.44 23.00 12.82
C LYS A 86 3.94 23.15 12.51
N PRO A 87 3.19 22.06 12.26
CA PRO A 87 3.68 20.69 12.06
C PRO A 87 4.56 20.59 10.80
N PRO A 88 5.49 19.63 10.74
CA PRO A 88 6.27 19.40 9.53
C PRO A 88 5.36 18.96 8.38
N VAL A 89 5.68 19.40 7.16
CA VAL A 89 4.84 19.22 5.96
C VAL A 89 5.52 18.38 4.87
N GLY A 90 6.66 17.78 5.18
CA GLY A 90 7.56 17.09 4.25
C GLY A 90 9.00 17.18 4.76
N GLY A 91 9.95 16.60 4.03
CA GLY A 91 11.37 16.61 4.41
C GLY A 91 11.94 15.21 4.63
N ASP A 92 13.22 15.18 5.02
CA ASP A 92 13.87 13.94 5.45
C ASP A 92 13.15 13.38 6.67
N HIS A 93 12.97 12.06 6.72
CA HIS A 93 12.08 11.40 7.68
C HIS A 93 12.54 9.98 8.00
N ASN A 94 11.94 9.35 9.01
CA ASN A 94 12.34 8.01 9.41
C ASN A 94 11.81 6.97 8.42
N GLN A 95 12.63 5.97 8.08
CA GLN A 95 12.19 4.81 7.29
C GLN A 95 11.13 3.96 7.99
N SER A 96 11.02 4.07 9.33
CA SER A 96 10.06 3.33 10.13
C SER A 96 8.75 4.10 10.15
N TRP A 97 7.69 3.41 9.74
CA TRP A 97 6.36 3.98 9.62
C TRP A 97 5.74 4.20 11.02
N MET A 98 4.83 5.16 11.11
CA MET A 98 3.91 5.22 12.26
C MET A 98 2.87 4.10 12.15
N ASN A 99 2.33 3.65 13.29
CA ASN A 99 1.23 2.70 13.30
C ASN A 99 -0.07 3.40 12.82
N CYS A 100 -0.76 2.79 11.86
CA CYS A 100 -2.01 3.32 11.29
C CYS A 100 -3.23 2.44 11.60
N ASP A 101 -3.12 1.51 12.56
CA ASP A 101 -4.15 0.52 12.91
C ASP A 101 -5.35 1.11 13.69
N GLY A 102 -5.51 2.43 13.70
CA GLY A 102 -6.60 3.13 14.39
C GLY A 102 -6.41 3.25 15.91
N ASP A 103 -5.22 2.94 16.42
CA ASP A 103 -4.88 3.07 17.82
C ASP A 103 -4.73 4.53 18.26
N VAL A 104 -5.12 4.82 19.50
CA VAL A 104 -4.89 6.12 20.13
C VAL A 104 -3.53 6.11 20.82
N TYR A 105 -2.66 7.02 20.42
CA TYR A 105 -1.34 7.17 21.04
C TYR A 105 -1.42 7.93 22.36
N GLU A 106 -0.87 7.34 23.43
CA GLU A 106 -0.75 8.00 24.74
C GLU A 106 0.25 9.16 24.73
N LYS A 107 1.20 9.15 23.79
CA LYS A 107 2.24 10.17 23.63
C LYS A 107 2.21 10.73 22.22
N ALA A 108 2.65 11.98 22.07
CA ALA A 108 2.80 12.58 20.75
C ALA A 108 3.73 11.73 19.87
N LEU A 109 3.34 11.55 18.61
CA LEU A 109 4.19 10.91 17.62
C LEU A 109 5.44 11.77 17.35
N PRO A 110 6.61 11.15 17.18
CA PRO A 110 7.78 11.86 16.68
C PRO A 110 7.51 12.42 15.28
N ASP A 111 7.88 13.68 15.07
CA ASP A 111 7.70 14.39 13.80
C ASP A 111 8.27 13.62 12.61
N VAL A 112 9.44 13.00 12.78
CA VAL A 112 10.13 12.21 11.75
C VAL A 112 9.34 10.98 11.28
N ASN A 113 8.42 10.46 12.09
CA ASN A 113 7.54 9.36 11.69
C ASN A 113 6.26 9.88 11.03
N ALA A 114 5.74 11.02 11.49
CA ALA A 114 4.54 11.63 10.93
C ALA A 114 4.75 12.12 9.49
N VAL A 115 5.95 12.64 9.17
CA VAL A 115 6.29 13.06 7.80
C VAL A 115 6.26 11.91 6.80
N HIS A 116 6.61 10.68 7.23
CA HIS A 116 6.58 9.50 6.36
C HIS A 116 5.19 9.32 5.73
N SER A 117 4.13 9.38 6.54
CA SER A 117 2.76 9.19 6.06
C SER A 117 2.25 10.37 5.22
N LEU A 118 2.79 11.58 5.40
CA LEU A 118 2.46 12.72 4.54
C LEU A 118 3.09 12.59 3.15
N GLU A 119 4.24 11.91 3.04
CA GLU A 119 4.96 11.70 1.77
C GLU A 119 4.58 10.41 1.05
N HIS A 120 4.16 9.37 1.78
CA HIS A 120 3.94 8.02 1.24
C HIS A 120 2.51 7.48 1.37
N GLY A 121 1.65 8.09 2.20
CA GLY A 121 0.31 7.58 2.51
C GLY A 121 0.35 6.38 3.44
#